data_AF-A0A7S1Y3Y2-F1
#
_entry.id   AF-A0A7S1Y3Y2-F1
#
_cell.length_a   1.000
_cell.length_b   1.000
_cell.length_c   1.000
_cell.angle_alpha   90.00
_cell.angle_beta   90.00
_cell.angle_gamma   90.00
#
_symmetry.space_group_name_H-M   'P 1'
#
loop_
_entity.id
_entity.type
_entity.pdbx_description
1 polymer ?
#
loop_
_entity_poly.entity_id
_entity_poly.type
_entity_poly.pdbx_seq_one_letter_code
_entity_poly.pdbx_strand_id
1 'polypeptide(L)'
;KDIRTSRETASFLPPNVTDQDIWDFDGSGLITATSASSPTHDVQAMVLPNTDTKYLDDIATIDKAMGPDRLFLLVNPFWRNLNSWGFNILAPKAKNKAKSVLFDNKNGGYEETYVLLRFSVRGESCIAIKSYPYDWQLFATLEDEDNSNYGYTRYIRLGSCKEEPKTELVTKLLNEREEFKMTKTMRQLKKRL
;
A
#
# COMPACT_ATOMS: atom_id res chain seq x y z
N LYS A 1 -8.86 12.66 -34.84
CA LYS A 1 -7.66 12.62 -33.97
C LYS A 1 -7.27 11.16 -33.86
N ASP A 2 -6.31 10.78 -34.68
CA ASP A 2 -5.95 9.39 -34.96
C ASP A 2 -5.27 8.73 -33.76
N ILE A 3 -5.81 7.59 -33.33
CA ILE A 3 -5.16 6.68 -32.41
C ILE A 3 -4.16 5.89 -33.25
N ARG A 4 -2.87 6.25 -33.19
CA ARG A 4 -1.80 5.45 -33.75
C ARG A 4 -1.69 4.13 -32.98
N THR A 5 -2.34 3.09 -33.46
CA THR A 5 -2.00 1.70 -33.13
C THR A 5 -0.80 1.27 -33.98
N SER A 6 0.41 1.59 -33.53
CA SER A 6 1.60 0.83 -33.94
C SER A 6 1.90 -0.21 -32.86
N ARG A 7 1.16 -1.33 -32.90
CA ARG A 7 1.64 -2.59 -32.33
C ARG A 7 2.71 -3.12 -33.28
N GLU A 8 3.94 -2.67 -33.10
CA GLU A 8 5.07 -3.58 -33.33
C GLU A 8 4.98 -4.61 -32.21
N THR A 9 4.64 -5.84 -32.56
CA THR A 9 4.82 -7.01 -31.70
C THR A 9 6.31 -7.21 -31.48
N ALA A 10 6.90 -6.41 -30.59
CA ALA A 10 8.12 -6.82 -29.91
C ALA A 10 7.81 -8.20 -29.31
N SER A 11 8.58 -9.21 -29.66
CA SER A 11 8.50 -10.51 -29.01
C SER A 11 8.85 -10.29 -27.53
N PHE A 12 7.85 -10.07 -26.69
CA PHE A 12 8.01 -10.03 -25.25
C PHE A 12 8.37 -11.45 -24.82
N LEU A 13 9.67 -11.73 -24.76
CA LEU A 13 10.16 -12.89 -24.05
C LEU A 13 9.77 -12.68 -22.58
N PRO A 14 9.00 -13.59 -21.98
CA PRO A 14 8.61 -13.46 -20.58
C PRO A 14 9.87 -13.44 -19.71
N PRO A 15 9.87 -12.68 -18.60
CA PRO A 15 11.00 -12.69 -17.68
C PRO A 15 11.14 -14.08 -17.05
N ASN A 16 12.37 -14.44 -16.70
CA ASN A 16 12.61 -15.58 -15.83
C ASN A 16 12.36 -15.14 -14.39
N VAL A 17 11.50 -15.84 -13.66
CA VAL A 17 11.14 -15.49 -12.28
C VAL A 17 11.68 -16.55 -11.33
N THR A 18 12.42 -16.11 -10.33
CA THR A 18 12.95 -16.95 -9.25
C THR A 18 12.58 -16.38 -7.90
N ASP A 19 12.29 -17.24 -6.95
CA ASP A 19 12.08 -16.92 -5.55
C ASP A 19 13.24 -17.46 -4.69
N GLN A 20 13.57 -16.70 -3.64
CA GLN A 20 14.51 -17.10 -2.62
C GLN A 20 13.90 -16.80 -1.25
N ASP A 21 13.79 -17.84 -0.43
CA ASP A 21 13.41 -17.67 0.98
C ASP A 21 14.46 -16.82 1.69
N ILE A 22 13.99 -15.78 2.38
CA ILE A 22 14.78 -15.12 3.40
C ILE A 22 14.48 -15.93 4.65
N TRP A 23 15.44 -16.74 5.09
CA TRP A 23 15.28 -17.66 6.22
C TRP A 23 15.16 -16.86 7.52
N ASP A 24 13.98 -16.32 7.75
CA ASP A 24 13.56 -15.59 8.93
C ASP A 24 12.29 -16.22 9.53
N PHE A 25 11.79 -15.61 10.59
CA PHE A 25 10.65 -16.13 11.35
C PHE A 25 9.30 -15.80 10.69
N ASP A 26 9.27 -14.88 9.72
CA ASP A 26 8.06 -14.18 9.29
C ASP A 26 7.62 -14.56 7.87
N GLY A 27 8.33 -15.48 7.21
CA GLY A 27 7.97 -15.97 5.88
C GLY A 27 8.30 -14.99 4.76
N SER A 28 9.36 -14.20 4.92
CA SER A 28 9.78 -13.23 3.92
C SER A 28 10.52 -13.91 2.75
N GLY A 29 10.49 -13.26 1.59
CA GLY A 29 11.12 -13.78 0.39
C GLY A 29 11.60 -12.69 -0.55
N LEU A 30 12.59 -13.02 -1.37
CA LEU A 30 13.06 -12.19 -2.46
C LEU A 30 12.61 -12.80 -3.79
N ILE A 31 11.80 -12.07 -4.54
CA ILE A 31 11.38 -12.44 -5.89
C ILE A 31 12.24 -11.64 -6.87
N THR A 32 12.90 -12.33 -7.80
CA THR A 32 13.67 -11.71 -8.87
C THR A 32 13.04 -12.05 -10.20
N ALA A 33 12.75 -11.04 -11.01
CA ALA A 33 12.34 -11.18 -12.39
C ALA A 33 13.49 -10.69 -13.28
N THR A 34 14.19 -11.63 -13.92
CA THR A 34 15.30 -11.33 -14.83
C THR A 34 14.76 -11.15 -16.24
N SER A 35 15.10 -10.02 -16.86
CA SER A 35 14.69 -9.75 -18.22
C SER A 35 15.50 -10.58 -19.21
N ALA A 36 14.82 -11.17 -20.18
CA ALA A 36 15.46 -11.90 -21.27
C ALA A 36 16.25 -10.98 -22.23
N SER A 37 15.98 -9.67 -22.23
CA SER A 37 16.59 -8.72 -23.16
C SER A 37 17.81 -7.98 -22.59
N SER A 38 17.81 -7.65 -21.30
CA SER A 38 18.92 -6.94 -20.65
C SER A 38 18.80 -6.96 -19.13
N PRO A 39 19.89 -7.18 -18.38
CA PRO A 39 19.91 -7.08 -16.92
C PRO A 39 19.49 -5.70 -16.36
N THR A 40 19.54 -4.65 -17.19
CA THR A 40 19.08 -3.30 -16.83
C THR A 40 17.56 -3.21 -16.64
N HIS A 41 16.81 -4.23 -17.06
CA HIS A 41 15.36 -4.32 -16.88
C HIS A 41 14.97 -5.35 -15.82
N ASP A 42 15.94 -5.86 -15.07
CA ASP A 42 15.66 -6.76 -13.95
C ASP A 42 14.86 -6.02 -12.88
N VAL A 43 13.93 -6.74 -12.26
CA VAL A 43 13.12 -6.25 -11.14
C VAL A 43 13.33 -7.17 -9.96
N GLN A 44 13.46 -6.59 -8.78
CA GLN A 44 13.44 -7.35 -7.53
C GLN A 44 12.33 -6.86 -6.62
N ALA A 45 11.74 -7.78 -5.87
CA ALA A 45 10.73 -7.48 -4.87
C ALA A 45 11.02 -8.25 -3.59
N MET A 46 11.24 -7.53 -2.49
CA MET A 46 11.30 -8.12 -1.16
C MET A 46 9.90 -8.13 -0.57
N VAL A 47 9.41 -9.31 -0.24
CA VAL A 47 8.06 -9.54 0.27
C VAL A 47 8.11 -9.70 1.78
N LEU A 48 7.19 -9.04 2.48
CA LEU A 48 7.01 -9.11 3.93
C LEU A 48 8.22 -8.66 4.78
N PRO A 49 9.04 -7.68 4.37
CA PRO A 49 10.18 -7.30 5.21
C PRO A 49 9.72 -6.70 6.54
N ASN A 50 10.49 -6.97 7.61
CA ASN A 50 10.16 -6.54 8.98
C ASN A 50 11.14 -5.49 9.57
N THR A 51 10.78 -4.91 10.70
CA THR A 51 11.48 -3.81 11.39
C THR A 51 12.86 -4.17 11.99
N ASP A 52 13.36 -5.38 11.72
CA ASP A 52 14.70 -5.82 12.16
C ASP A 52 15.82 -5.12 11.38
N THR A 53 16.97 -4.97 12.04
CA THR A 53 18.20 -4.44 11.45
C THR A 53 18.67 -5.28 10.25
N LYS A 54 18.45 -6.60 10.28
CA LYS A 54 18.79 -7.49 9.15
C LYS A 54 18.11 -7.06 7.86
N TYR A 55 16.79 -6.83 7.87
CA TYR A 55 16.07 -6.41 6.67
C TYR A 55 16.57 -5.04 6.18
N LEU A 56 16.91 -4.13 7.08
CA LEU A 56 17.49 -2.84 6.70
C LEU A 56 18.85 -3.01 5.99
N ASP A 57 19.66 -3.99 6.41
CA ASP A 57 20.92 -4.32 5.73
C ASP A 57 20.70 -4.96 4.36
N ASP A 58 19.77 -5.92 4.28
CA ASP A 58 19.45 -6.59 3.02
C ASP A 58 18.88 -5.60 2.00
N ILE A 59 17.93 -4.75 2.42
CA ILE A 59 17.34 -3.70 1.57
C ILE A 59 18.41 -2.74 1.08
N ALA A 60 19.30 -2.26 1.97
CA ALA A 60 20.38 -1.36 1.56
C ALA A 60 21.35 -2.03 0.58
N THR A 61 21.65 -3.31 0.78
CA THR A 61 22.53 -4.09 -0.09
C THR A 61 21.91 -4.30 -1.47
N ILE A 62 20.63 -4.68 -1.52
CA ILE A 62 19.87 -4.90 -2.75
C ILE A 62 19.67 -3.58 -3.49
N ASP A 63 19.24 -2.51 -2.82
CA ASP A 63 19.08 -1.18 -3.43
C ASP A 63 20.39 -0.71 -4.08
N LYS A 64 21.51 -0.88 -3.39
CA LYS A 64 22.83 -0.57 -3.93
C LYS A 64 23.19 -1.43 -5.14
N ALA A 65 22.87 -2.73 -5.10
CA ALA A 65 23.14 -3.63 -6.21
C ALA A 65 22.27 -3.31 -7.43
N MET A 66 20.98 -3.07 -7.22
CA MET A 66 20.00 -2.71 -8.25
C MET A 66 20.37 -1.38 -8.92
N GLY A 67 20.91 -0.42 -8.15
CA GLY A 67 21.33 0.87 -8.69
C GLY A 67 20.13 1.73 -9.11
N PRO A 68 20.38 2.91 -9.71
CA PRO A 68 19.33 3.90 -9.97
C PRO A 68 18.37 3.52 -11.11
N ASP A 69 18.79 2.62 -12.00
CA ASP A 69 18.07 2.35 -13.26
C ASP A 69 17.16 1.12 -13.18
N ARG A 70 17.19 0.36 -12.07
CA ARG A 70 16.44 -0.89 -11.91
C ARG A 70 15.42 -0.79 -10.80
N LEU A 71 14.28 -1.45 -10.98
CA LEU A 71 13.18 -1.37 -10.04
C LEU A 71 13.37 -2.34 -8.87
N PHE A 72 13.39 -1.80 -7.65
CA PHE A 72 13.34 -2.57 -6.42
C PHE A 72 12.07 -2.23 -5.63
N LEU A 73 11.29 -3.24 -5.29
CA LEU A 73 10.01 -3.11 -4.61
C LEU A 73 10.06 -3.70 -3.20
N LEU A 74 9.37 -3.05 -2.27
CA LEU A 74 9.08 -3.57 -0.94
C LEU A 74 7.58 -3.87 -0.86
N VAL A 75 7.22 -5.14 -0.75
CA VAL A 75 5.83 -5.59 -0.82
C VAL A 75 5.34 -5.97 0.57
N ASN A 76 4.25 -5.36 1.01
CA ASN A 76 3.66 -5.56 2.34
C ASN A 76 4.68 -5.48 3.50
N PRO A 77 5.48 -4.40 3.62
CA PRO A 77 6.35 -4.24 4.77
C PRO A 77 5.53 -4.20 6.09
N PHE A 78 6.11 -4.70 7.18
CA PHE A 78 5.50 -4.65 8.52
C PHE A 78 5.57 -3.26 9.18
N TRP A 79 5.93 -2.24 8.40
CA TRP A 79 6.00 -0.85 8.82
C TRP A 79 5.24 0.03 7.83
N ARG A 80 4.83 1.21 8.29
CA ARG A 80 4.22 2.24 7.43
C ARG A 80 5.04 3.51 7.39
N ASN A 81 5.50 3.95 8.55
CA ASN A 81 6.24 5.18 8.72
C ASN A 81 7.25 5.02 9.84
N LEU A 82 8.11 6.02 10.04
CA LEU A 82 9.19 5.94 11.02
C LEU A 82 8.73 5.65 12.46
N ASN A 83 7.46 5.88 12.79
CA ASN A 83 6.89 5.56 14.10
C ASN A 83 6.55 4.07 14.28
N SER A 84 6.53 3.27 13.20
CA SER A 84 6.45 1.81 13.27
C SER A 84 7.68 1.19 13.94
N TRP A 85 8.81 1.90 13.99
CA TRP A 85 9.99 1.49 14.74
C TRP A 85 9.89 1.99 16.18
N GLY A 86 9.50 1.07 17.07
CA GLY A 86 9.49 1.31 18.51
C GLY A 86 10.89 1.50 19.10
N PHE A 87 10.94 1.86 20.38
CA PHE A 87 12.19 1.87 21.14
C PHE A 87 12.67 0.43 21.34
N ASN A 88 13.73 0.04 20.64
CA ASN A 88 14.33 -1.28 20.78
C ASN A 88 15.67 -1.16 21.53
N ILE A 89 15.72 -1.65 22.77
CA ILE A 89 16.95 -1.64 23.61
C ILE A 89 18.06 -2.48 22.96
N LEU A 90 17.70 -3.56 22.26
CA LEU A 90 18.65 -4.46 21.58
C LEU A 90 19.10 -3.91 20.22
N ALA A 91 18.37 -2.94 19.66
CA ALA A 91 18.72 -2.27 18.40
C ALA A 91 18.47 -0.74 18.48
N PRO A 92 19.21 -0.01 19.34
CA PRO A 92 18.92 1.39 19.66
C PRO A 92 19.05 2.35 18.47
N LYS A 93 19.70 1.92 17.38
CA LYS A 93 19.89 2.70 16.14
C LYS A 93 18.95 2.28 15.00
N ALA A 94 18.06 1.31 15.20
CA ALA A 94 17.19 0.77 14.15
C ALA A 94 16.34 1.87 13.51
N LYS A 95 15.76 2.77 14.31
CA LYS A 95 14.96 3.90 13.80
C LYS A 95 15.78 4.85 12.91
N ASN A 96 16.99 5.22 13.32
CA ASN A 96 17.85 6.10 12.53
C ASN A 96 18.30 5.43 11.22
N LYS A 97 18.58 4.13 11.27
CA LYS A 97 18.92 3.35 10.09
C LYS A 97 17.73 3.25 9.13
N ALA A 98 16.54 2.94 9.64
CA ALA A 98 15.30 2.92 8.87
C ALA A 98 15.05 4.25 8.17
N LYS A 99 15.23 5.37 8.87
CA LYS A 99 15.19 6.72 8.27
C LYS A 99 16.13 6.82 7.07
N SER A 100 17.40 6.45 7.23
CA SER A 100 18.40 6.58 6.15
C SER A 100 18.24 5.59 4.98
N VAL A 101 17.67 4.40 5.22
CA VAL A 101 17.54 3.34 4.21
C VAL A 101 16.22 3.45 3.45
N LEU A 102 15.13 3.77 4.16
CA LEU A 102 13.77 3.64 3.62
C LEU A 102 13.14 5.00 3.27
N PHE A 103 13.33 6.01 4.10
CA PHE A 103 12.56 7.26 4.01
C PHE A 103 13.38 8.41 3.41
N ASP A 104 14.66 8.52 3.76
CA ASP A 104 15.55 9.61 3.37
C ASP A 104 16.82 9.08 2.69
N ASN A 105 16.68 8.02 1.89
CA ASN A 105 17.83 7.49 1.16
C ASN A 105 18.28 8.47 0.06
N LYS A 106 19.47 8.25 -0.50
CA LYS A 106 20.08 9.12 -1.53
C LYS A 106 19.21 9.33 -2.79
N ASN A 107 18.24 8.46 -3.03
CA ASN A 107 17.33 8.51 -4.18
C ASN A 107 15.98 9.15 -3.82
N GLY A 108 15.82 9.71 -2.61
CA GLY A 108 14.59 10.37 -2.17
C GLY A 108 13.64 9.50 -1.34
N GLY A 109 14.07 8.29 -0.93
CA GLY A 109 13.24 7.34 -0.19
C GLY A 109 12.40 6.44 -1.10
N TYR A 110 11.79 5.41 -0.51
CA TYR A 110 10.85 4.54 -1.21
C TYR A 110 9.50 5.24 -1.34
N GLU A 111 8.92 5.18 -2.54
CA GLU A 111 7.61 5.76 -2.82
C GLU A 111 6.49 4.72 -2.66
N GLU A 112 5.40 5.13 -2.02
CA GLU A 112 4.20 4.32 -1.86
C GLU A 112 3.46 4.16 -3.19
N THR A 113 3.59 2.98 -3.82
CA THR A 113 2.97 2.68 -5.11
C THR A 113 1.53 2.21 -5.00
N TYR A 114 1.22 1.38 -3.99
CA TYR A 114 -0.12 0.90 -3.72
C TYR A 114 -0.32 0.71 -2.21
N VAL A 115 -1.32 1.37 -1.64
CA VAL A 115 -1.67 1.23 -0.23
C VAL A 115 -3.18 1.10 -0.10
N LEU A 116 -3.62 0.08 0.64
CA LEU A 116 -5.02 -0.13 0.98
C LEU A 116 -5.20 -0.09 2.49
N LEU A 117 -5.93 0.90 2.98
CA LEU A 117 -6.29 1.04 4.38
C LEU A 117 -7.77 0.71 4.57
N ARG A 118 -8.07 -0.11 5.57
CA ARG A 118 -9.43 -0.34 6.07
C ARG A 118 -9.50 0.09 7.53
N PHE A 119 -10.47 0.93 7.85
CA PHE A 119 -10.65 1.47 9.20
C PHE A 119 -12.11 1.82 9.44
N SER A 120 -12.45 2.22 10.67
CA SER A 120 -13.81 2.63 11.02
C SER A 120 -13.82 4.06 11.51
N VAL A 121 -14.79 4.84 11.03
CA VAL A 121 -15.03 6.22 11.45
C VAL A 121 -16.51 6.37 11.76
N ARG A 122 -16.84 6.81 12.98
CA ARG A 122 -18.24 6.94 13.45
C ARG A 122 -19.06 5.63 13.32
N GLY A 123 -18.40 4.48 13.40
CA GLY A 123 -19.02 3.16 13.24
C GLY A 123 -19.27 2.73 11.79
N GLU A 124 -18.96 3.58 10.81
CA GLU A 124 -18.99 3.23 9.39
C GLU A 124 -17.67 2.55 9.01
N SER A 125 -17.71 1.56 8.11
CA SER A 125 -16.48 1.00 7.54
C SER A 125 -16.01 1.87 6.36
N CYS A 126 -14.75 2.26 6.42
CA CYS A 126 -14.11 3.14 5.46
C CYS A 126 -12.91 2.46 4.81
N ILE A 127 -12.67 2.82 3.57
CA ILE A 127 -11.53 2.36 2.77
C ILE A 127 -10.81 3.59 2.25
N ALA A 128 -9.49 3.62 2.39
CA ALA A 128 -8.63 4.55 1.69
C ALA A 128 -7.66 3.78 0.80
N ILE A 129 -7.55 4.21 -0.47
CA ILE A 129 -6.70 3.57 -1.46
C ILE A 129 -5.76 4.62 -2.04
N LYS A 130 -4.46 4.35 -2.00
CA LYS A 130 -3.44 5.08 -2.76
C LYS A 130 -2.95 4.19 -3.89
N SER A 131 -2.85 4.76 -5.08
CA SER A 131 -2.25 4.10 -6.24
C SER A 131 -1.44 5.15 -6.98
N TYR A 132 -0.12 5.01 -7.03
CA TYR A 132 0.75 5.94 -7.74
C TYR A 132 0.33 6.07 -9.22
N PRO A 133 0.36 7.28 -9.83
CA PRO A 133 0.75 8.58 -9.25
C PRO A 133 -0.43 9.34 -8.60
N TYR A 134 -1.56 8.68 -8.35
CA TYR A 134 -2.78 9.32 -7.91
C TYR A 134 -2.83 9.54 -6.38
N ASP A 135 -3.52 10.63 -6.01
CA ASP A 135 -3.88 10.96 -4.64
C ASP A 135 -4.76 9.87 -4.00
N TRP A 136 -4.78 9.84 -2.67
CA TRP A 136 -5.64 8.93 -1.90
C TRP A 136 -7.10 9.09 -2.31
N GLN A 137 -7.77 7.96 -2.55
CA GLN A 137 -9.20 7.88 -2.81
C GLN A 137 -9.90 7.31 -1.59
N LEU A 138 -10.97 7.97 -1.15
CA LEU A 138 -11.67 7.66 0.09
C LEU A 138 -13.07 7.12 -0.21
N PHE A 139 -13.44 6.05 0.46
CA PHE A 139 -14.74 5.39 0.33
C PHE A 139 -15.30 5.04 1.70
N ALA A 140 -16.62 5.03 1.81
CA ALA A 140 -17.34 4.40 2.90
C ALA A 140 -18.26 3.30 2.35
N THR A 141 -18.41 2.24 3.12
CA THR A 141 -19.36 1.19 2.81
C THR A 141 -20.70 1.51 3.44
N LEU A 142 -21.76 1.46 2.64
CA LEU A 142 -23.13 1.47 3.09
C LEU A 142 -23.69 0.07 2.92
N GLU A 143 -24.12 -0.56 4.00
CA GLU A 143 -24.83 -1.84 3.95
C GLU A 143 -26.24 -1.58 3.39
N ASP A 144 -26.51 -2.14 2.21
CA ASP A 144 -27.83 -2.06 1.58
C ASP A 144 -28.69 -3.21 2.11
N GLU A 145 -29.48 -2.90 3.13
CA GLU A 145 -30.33 -3.86 3.83
C GLU A 145 -31.74 -3.99 3.19
N ASP A 146 -32.06 -3.23 2.15
CA ASP A 146 -33.38 -3.28 1.48
C ASP A 146 -33.53 -4.50 0.55
N ASN A 147 -32.43 -5.18 0.21
CA ASN A 147 -32.40 -6.43 -0.55
C ASN A 147 -32.07 -7.61 0.36
N SER A 148 -33.08 -8.04 1.11
CA SER A 148 -33.04 -8.98 2.25
C SER A 148 -32.63 -10.43 1.94
N ASN A 149 -32.00 -10.71 0.80
CA ASN A 149 -31.48 -12.05 0.49
C ASN A 149 -29.97 -12.12 0.21
N TYR A 150 -29.26 -10.99 -0.01
CA TYR A 150 -27.85 -11.05 -0.44
C TYR A 150 -26.90 -9.97 0.13
N GLY A 151 -27.29 -9.18 1.13
CA GLY A 151 -26.36 -8.35 1.91
C GLY A 151 -25.39 -7.53 1.06
N TYR A 152 -25.91 -6.76 0.10
CA TYR A 152 -25.06 -6.01 -0.81
C TYR A 152 -24.42 -4.80 -0.10
N THR A 153 -23.09 -4.77 -0.10
CA THR A 153 -22.34 -3.60 0.37
C THR A 153 -22.13 -2.63 -0.79
N ARG A 154 -22.64 -1.41 -0.65
CA ARG A 154 -22.40 -0.33 -1.60
C ARG A 154 -21.20 0.50 -1.18
N TYR A 155 -20.31 0.79 -2.11
CA TYR A 155 -19.18 1.69 -1.88
C TYR A 155 -19.55 3.11 -2.32
N ILE A 156 -19.56 4.03 -1.37
CA ILE A 156 -19.80 5.45 -1.60
C ILE A 156 -18.46 6.18 -1.59
N ARG A 157 -18.08 6.77 -2.73
CA ARG A 157 -16.87 7.60 -2.81
C ARG A 157 -17.07 8.87 -1.98
N LEU A 158 -16.21 9.08 -0.99
CA LEU A 158 -16.25 10.26 -0.13
C LEU A 158 -15.49 11.44 -0.74
N GLY A 159 -14.33 11.18 -1.35
CA GLY A 159 -13.47 12.22 -1.91
C GLY A 159 -12.04 11.73 -2.13
N SER A 160 -11.09 12.67 -2.15
CA SER A 160 -9.67 12.38 -2.28
C SER A 160 -8.80 13.35 -1.46
N CYS A 161 -7.58 12.93 -1.12
CA CYS A 161 -6.60 13.77 -0.42
C CYS A 161 -5.15 13.42 -0.80
N LYS A 162 -4.24 14.37 -0.65
CA LYS A 162 -2.82 14.20 -1.02
C LYS A 162 -2.06 13.32 -0.02
N GLU A 163 -2.29 13.55 1.26
CA GLU A 163 -1.65 12.84 2.37
C GLU A 163 -2.53 11.69 2.88
N GLU A 164 -1.93 10.79 3.67
CA GLU A 164 -2.67 9.71 4.34
C GLU A 164 -3.87 10.29 5.12
N PRO A 165 -5.10 9.81 4.89
CA PRO A 165 -6.30 10.41 5.46
C PRO A 165 -6.36 10.19 6.97
N LYS A 166 -6.56 11.28 7.70
CA LYS A 166 -6.84 11.23 9.14
C LYS A 166 -8.34 11.11 9.40
N THR A 167 -8.69 10.58 10.56
CA THR A 167 -10.08 10.37 11.00
C THR A 167 -10.92 11.64 10.96
N GLU A 168 -10.32 12.81 11.20
CA GLU A 168 -11.00 14.12 11.16
C GLU A 168 -11.49 14.47 9.75
N LEU A 169 -10.65 14.25 8.74
CA LEU A 169 -11.01 14.48 7.34
C LEU A 169 -12.17 13.57 6.93
N VAL A 170 -12.06 12.28 7.24
CA VAL A 170 -13.10 11.30 6.89
C VAL A 170 -14.40 11.60 7.62
N THR A 171 -14.34 12.02 8.88
CA THR A 171 -15.51 12.46 9.66
C THR A 171 -16.22 13.63 8.98
N LYS A 172 -15.47 14.63 8.53
CA LYS A 172 -16.03 15.77 7.80
C LYS A 172 -16.74 15.30 6.51
N LEU A 173 -16.08 14.49 5.70
CA LEU A 173 -16.63 14.00 4.43
C LEU A 173 -17.89 13.13 4.65
N LEU A 174 -17.94 12.34 5.72
CA LEU A 174 -19.15 11.57 6.06
C LEU A 174 -20.31 12.49 6.44
N ASN A 175 -20.07 13.58 7.18
CA ASN A 175 -21.13 14.52 7.57
C ASN A 175 -21.71 15.30 6.38
N GLU A 176 -20.96 15.43 5.29
CA GLU A 176 -21.40 16.06 4.03
C GLU A 176 -22.30 15.14 3.19
N ARG A 177 -22.46 13.87 3.58
CA ARG A 177 -23.25 12.86 2.86
C ARG A 177 -24.56 12.58 3.59
N GLU A 178 -25.68 12.70 2.89
CA GLU A 178 -27.02 12.44 3.44
C GLU A 178 -27.15 11.02 4.00
N GLU A 179 -26.54 10.04 3.32
CA GLU A 179 -26.56 8.62 3.68
C GLU A 179 -25.94 8.34 5.06
N PHE A 180 -25.02 9.20 5.50
CA PHE A 180 -24.25 9.04 6.74
C PHE A 180 -24.56 10.09 7.82
N LYS A 181 -25.64 10.88 7.65
CA LYS A 181 -26.12 11.80 8.69
C LYS A 181 -26.64 11.06 9.92
N MET A 182 -27.42 10.00 9.70
CA MET A 182 -27.76 9.05 10.75
C MET A 182 -26.61 8.06 10.92
N THR A 183 -26.21 7.73 12.15
CA THR A 183 -25.22 6.67 12.38
C THR A 183 -25.80 5.31 12.04
N LYS A 184 -24.94 4.31 11.76
CA LYS A 184 -25.36 2.91 11.57
C LYS A 184 -26.37 2.43 12.61
N THR A 185 -26.11 2.65 13.90
CA THR A 185 -27.01 2.26 14.98
C THR A 185 -28.37 2.93 14.90
N MET A 186 -28.42 4.24 14.58
CA MET A 186 -29.68 4.96 14.42
C MET A 186 -30.47 4.47 13.18
N ARG A 187 -29.78 4.17 12.08
CA ARG A 187 -30.41 3.57 10.89
C ARG A 187 -31.01 2.21 11.21
N GLN A 188 -30.32 1.38 12.01
CA GLN A 188 -30.82 0.08 12.46
C GLN A 188 -31.99 0.19 13.45
N LEU A 189 -31.95 1.16 14.38
CA LEU A 189 -33.03 1.40 15.36
C LEU A 189 -34.31 1.89 14.68
N LYS A 190 -34.22 2.85 13.75
CA LYS A 190 -35.38 3.39 13.01
C LYS A 190 -36.14 2.31 12.23
N LYS A 191 -35.47 1.22 11.86
CA LYS A 191 -36.08 0.09 11.15
C LYS A 191 -36.77 -0.92 12.06
N ARG A 192 -36.43 -0.92 13.37
CA ARG A 192 -37.02 -1.83 14.37
C ARG A 192 -38.21 -1.22 15.12
N LEU A 193 -38.46 0.07 14.89
CA LEU A 193 -39.61 0.84 15.37
C LEU A 193 -40.60 1.01 14.23
#